data_AF-A0A109JUF3-F1
#
_entry.id   AF-A0A109JUF3-F1
#
_cell.length_a   1.000
_cell.length_b   1.000
_cell.length_c   1.000
_cell.angle_alpha   90.00
_cell.angle_beta   90.00
_cell.angle_gamma   90.00
#
_symmetry.space_group_name_H-M   'P 1'
#
loop_
_entity.id
_entity.type
_entity.pdbx_description
1 polymer ?
#
loop_
_entity_poly.entity_id
_entity_poly.type
_entity_poly.pdbx_seq_one_letter_code
_entity_poly.pdbx_strand_id
1 'polypeptide(L)'
;MGVRNVSIFISDPINFSAAFRVRLGRVWHIADQLNLFSPSWINSTRFVLDTNRGKVRREHYSETNSETDLAIFVRDGNSIPFPDFPEHLDIPGELEVMLWKEYGRAKV
;
A
#
# COMPACT_ATOMS: atom_id res chain seq x y z
N MET A 1 9.67 0.76 -22.72
CA MET A 1 9.56 -0.54 -22.02
C MET A 1 8.09 -0.93 -21.95
N GLY A 2 7.69 -2.06 -22.52
CA GLY A 2 6.30 -2.56 -22.50
C GLY A 2 5.94 -3.30 -21.21
N VAL A 3 6.15 -2.66 -20.06
CA VAL A 3 5.88 -3.24 -18.73
C VAL A 3 4.58 -2.68 -18.19
N ARG A 4 3.68 -3.54 -17.71
CA ARG A 4 2.42 -3.16 -17.07
C ARG A 4 2.43 -3.57 -15.61
N ASN A 5 2.17 -2.62 -14.73
CA ASN A 5 1.89 -2.87 -13.32
C ASN A 5 0.55 -3.60 -13.17
N VAL A 6 0.59 -4.79 -12.55
CA VAL A 6 -0.60 -5.61 -12.30
C VAL A 6 -1.08 -5.45 -10.87
N SER A 7 -0.15 -5.53 -9.93
CA SER A 7 -0.46 -5.44 -8.50
C SER A 7 0.67 -4.80 -7.73
N ILE A 8 0.31 -4.07 -6.69
CA ILE A 8 1.20 -3.57 -5.64
C ILE A 8 0.80 -4.30 -4.36
N PHE A 9 1.75 -5.04 -3.78
CA PHE A 9 1.54 -5.74 -2.53
C PHE A 9 1.76 -4.79 -1.37
N ILE A 10 0.77 -4.74 -0.48
CA ILE A 10 0.86 -4.03 0.78
C ILE A 10 1.67 -4.91 1.73
N SER A 11 2.66 -4.33 2.41
CA SER A 11 3.62 -5.06 3.24
C SER A 11 2.93 -5.84 4.37
N ASP A 12 3.12 -7.15 4.37
CA ASP A 12 2.50 -8.05 5.34
C ASP A 12 3.07 -7.85 6.76
N PRO A 13 2.24 -8.05 7.81
CA PRO A 13 2.63 -7.97 9.22
C PRO A 13 3.39 -9.22 9.67
N ILE A 14 4.42 -9.62 8.93
CA ILE A 14 5.30 -10.73 9.28
C ILE A 14 6.40 -10.30 10.25
N ASN A 15 7.05 -11.27 10.89
CA ASN A 15 8.17 -10.99 11.79
C ASN A 15 9.26 -10.19 11.08
N PHE A 16 9.77 -9.17 11.76
CA PHE A 16 10.85 -8.28 11.28
C PHE A 16 10.51 -7.43 10.04
N SER A 17 9.24 -7.33 9.61
CA SER A 17 8.87 -6.49 8.47
C SER A 17 8.57 -5.03 8.82
N ALA A 18 8.50 -4.67 10.11
CA ALA A 18 8.02 -3.36 10.57
C ALA A 18 8.66 -2.16 9.85
N ALA A 19 9.96 -2.21 9.57
CA ALA A 19 10.69 -1.15 8.86
C ALA A 19 10.25 -0.92 7.39
N PHE A 20 9.53 -1.87 6.80
CA PHE A 20 9.04 -1.82 5.41
C PHE A 20 7.54 -1.60 5.33
N ARG A 21 6.88 -1.39 6.48
CA ARG A 21 5.43 -1.22 6.56
C ARG A 21 5.08 0.26 6.58
N VAL A 22 3.88 0.54 6.10
CA VAL A 22 3.29 1.88 6.06
C VAL A 22 1.83 1.74 6.46
N ARG A 23 1.22 2.78 7.03
CA ARG A 23 -0.18 2.72 7.45
C ARG A 23 -1.08 2.59 6.23
N LEU A 24 -2.17 1.81 6.36
CA LEU A 24 -3.12 1.61 5.26
C LEU A 24 -3.69 2.94 4.74
N GLY A 25 -3.92 3.92 5.61
CA GLY A 25 -4.35 5.26 5.20
C GLY A 25 -3.42 5.90 4.17
N ARG A 26 -2.10 5.77 4.34
CA ARG A 26 -1.10 6.27 3.39
C ARG A 26 -1.11 5.47 2.08
N VAL A 27 -1.31 4.15 2.16
CA VAL A 27 -1.49 3.31 0.96
C VAL A 27 -2.70 3.75 0.14
N TRP A 28 -3.84 3.96 0.79
CA TRP A 28 -5.08 4.39 0.12
C TRP A 28 -4.93 5.76 -0.51
N HIS A 29 -4.25 6.68 0.18
CA HIS A 29 -3.93 7.98 -0.39
C HIS A 29 -3.07 7.86 -1.66
N ILE A 30 -2.01 7.03 -1.64
CA ILE A 30 -1.18 6.77 -2.83
C ILE A 30 -2.01 6.16 -3.96
N ALA A 31 -2.87 5.19 -3.65
CA ALA A 31 -3.75 4.57 -4.63
C ALA A 31 -4.71 5.58 -5.27
N ASP A 32 -5.27 6.50 -4.47
CA ASP A 32 -6.14 7.58 -4.95
C ASP A 32 -5.40 8.55 -5.88
N GLN A 33 -4.16 8.92 -5.54
CA GLN A 33 -3.32 9.77 -6.40
C GLN A 33 -2.99 9.08 -7.73
N LEU A 34 -2.59 7.80 -7.70
CA LEU A 34 -2.34 7.04 -8.92
C LEU A 34 -3.59 6.92 -9.78
N ASN A 35 -4.75 6.71 -9.14
CA ASN A 35 -6.01 6.59 -9.86
C ASN A 35 -6.40 7.89 -10.58
N LEU A 36 -6.22 9.02 -9.91
CA LEU A 36 -6.60 10.33 -10.41
C LEU A 36 -5.67 10.87 -11.51
N PHE A 37 -4.36 10.68 -11.37
CA PHE A 37 -3.37 11.39 -12.19
C PHE A 37 -2.65 10.52 -13.22
N SER A 38 -2.85 9.20 -13.21
CA SER A 38 -2.10 8.30 -14.09
C SER A 38 -2.92 7.80 -15.30
N PRO A 39 -2.27 7.47 -16.42
CA PRO A 39 -2.92 6.77 -17.54
C PRO A 39 -3.61 5.48 -17.10
N SER A 40 -4.59 5.03 -17.90
CA SER A 40 -5.43 3.87 -17.61
C SER A 40 -4.65 2.58 -17.33
N TRP A 41 -3.51 2.39 -17.99
CA TRP A 41 -2.68 1.22 -17.79
C TRP A 41 -1.97 1.24 -16.42
N ILE A 42 -1.71 2.42 -15.85
CA ILE A 42 -1.15 2.58 -14.49
C ILE A 42 -2.25 2.52 -13.44
N ASN A 43 -3.34 3.29 -13.59
CA ASN A 43 -4.40 3.33 -12.58
C ASN A 43 -5.17 1.99 -12.44
N SER A 44 -5.06 1.09 -13.43
CA SER A 44 -5.59 -0.27 -13.35
C SER A 44 -4.84 -1.20 -12.38
N THR A 45 -3.76 -0.74 -11.74
CA THR A 45 -3.01 -1.54 -10.77
C THR A 45 -3.77 -1.76 -9.47
N ARG A 46 -3.74 -3.01 -9.01
CA ARG A 46 -4.47 -3.45 -7.82
C ARG A 46 -3.58 -3.36 -6.59
N PHE A 47 -4.01 -2.63 -5.58
CA PHE A 47 -3.40 -2.67 -4.26
C PHE A 47 -3.97 -3.86 -3.49
N VAL A 48 -3.11 -4.80 -3.12
CA VAL A 48 -3.52 -6.10 -2.58
C VAL A 48 -2.80 -6.42 -1.28
N LEU A 49 -3.54 -6.98 -0.33
CA LEU A 49 -3.02 -7.63 0.86
C LEU A 49 -3.04 -9.14 0.66
N ASP A 50 -1.96 -9.82 1.05
CA ASP A 50 -1.95 -11.28 1.05
C ASP A 50 -2.52 -11.81 2.36
N THR A 51 -3.55 -12.64 2.27
CA THR A 51 -4.19 -13.22 3.45
C THR A 51 -4.37 -14.71 3.25
N ASN A 52 -4.56 -15.43 4.35
CA ASN A 52 -4.93 -16.85 4.30
C ASN A 52 -6.25 -17.12 3.56
N ARG A 53 -7.04 -16.08 3.23
CA ARG A 53 -8.27 -16.16 2.43
C ARG A 53 -8.09 -15.55 1.03
N GLY A 54 -6.85 -15.51 0.55
CA GLY A 54 -6.45 -14.96 -0.74
C GLY A 54 -6.20 -13.46 -0.71
N LYS A 55 -6.12 -12.85 -1.90
CA LYS A 55 -5.80 -11.42 -2.03
C LYS A 55 -7.00 -10.54 -1.70
N VAL A 56 -6.92 -9.76 -0.62
CA VAL A 56 -7.93 -8.74 -0.29
C VAL A 56 -7.47 -7.37 -0.79
N ARG A 57 -8.42 -6.45 -0.91
CA ARG A 57 -8.28 -5.16 -1.61
C ARG A 57 -9.10 -4.09 -0.90
N ARG A 58 -8.97 -2.83 -1.31
CA ARG A 58 -9.69 -1.70 -0.71
C ARG A 58 -11.21 -1.88 -0.67
N GLU A 59 -11.84 -2.49 -1.67
CA GLU A 59 -13.29 -2.73 -1.64
C GLU A 59 -13.74 -3.72 -0.56
N HIS A 60 -12.78 -4.47 0.02
CA HIS A 60 -13.02 -5.34 1.16
C HIS A 60 -12.73 -4.61 2.49
N TYR A 61 -12.13 -3.42 2.48
CA TYR A 61 -11.85 -2.67 3.70
C TYR A 61 -13.16 -2.14 4.30
N SER A 62 -13.38 -2.41 5.59
CA SER A 62 -14.56 -1.98 6.33
C SER A 62 -14.25 -0.78 7.22
N GLU A 63 -13.33 -0.96 8.17
CA GLU A 63 -13.01 0.04 9.19
C GLU A 63 -11.60 -0.18 9.76
N THR A 64 -11.10 0.83 10.48
CA THR A 64 -9.89 0.72 11.31
C THR A 64 -10.22 1.21 12.70
N ASN A 65 -9.84 0.44 13.71
CA ASN A 65 -9.89 0.85 15.10
C ASN A 65 -8.62 1.66 15.42
N SER A 66 -8.79 2.95 15.69
CA SER A 66 -7.67 3.88 15.97
C SER A 66 -6.97 3.63 17.31
N GLU A 67 -7.61 2.96 18.27
CA GLU A 67 -7.01 2.66 19.57
C GLU A 67 -6.11 1.42 19.53
N THR A 68 -6.37 0.49 18.61
CA THR A 68 -5.69 -0.81 18.52
C THR A 68 -4.88 -0.99 17.24
N ASP A 69 -4.91 0.01 16.35
CA ASP A 69 -4.34 -0.07 14.99
C ASP A 69 -4.79 -1.32 14.24
N LEU A 70 -6.03 -1.77 14.45
CA LEU A 70 -6.57 -2.96 13.81
C LEU A 70 -7.52 -2.56 12.67
N ALA A 71 -7.16 -2.90 11.44
CA ALA A 71 -8.03 -2.78 10.29
C ALA A 71 -8.84 -4.07 10.08
N ILE A 72 -10.10 -3.92 9.69
CA ILE A 72 -11.00 -5.03 9.39
C ILE A 72 -11.31 -5.03 7.90
N PHE A 73 -11.05 -6.18 7.27
CA PHE A 73 -11.49 -6.47 5.91
C PHE A 73 -12.62 -7.49 5.94
N VAL A 74 -13.60 -7.36 5.05
CA VAL A 74 -14.70 -8.32 4.88
C VAL A 74 -14.68 -8.87 3.47
N ARG A 75 -14.59 -10.20 3.35
CA ARG A 75 -14.66 -10.90 2.06
C ARG A 75 -15.50 -12.16 2.20
N ASP A 76 -16.47 -12.34 1.31
CA ASP A 76 -17.36 -13.50 1.28
C ASP A 76 -18.05 -13.74 2.65
N GLY A 77 -18.43 -12.65 3.33
CA GLY A 77 -19.03 -12.68 4.67
C GLY A 77 -18.05 -12.91 5.82
N ASN A 78 -16.75 -12.98 5.56
CA ASN A 78 -15.74 -13.28 6.57
C ASN A 78 -14.92 -12.04 6.93
N SER A 79 -14.82 -11.78 8.23
CA SER A 79 -13.91 -10.76 8.78
C SER A 79 -12.47 -11.26 8.77
N ILE A 80 -11.57 -10.41 8.31
CA ILE A 80 -10.14 -10.65 8.19
C ILE A 80 -9.44 -9.49 8.90
N PRO A 81 -8.99 -9.69 10.15
CA PRO A 81 -8.26 -8.68 10.89
C PRO A 81 -6.86 -8.51 10.30
N PHE A 82 -6.45 -7.25 10.14
CA PHE A 82 -5.12 -6.86 9.71
C PHE A 82 -4.55 -5.88 10.73
N PRO A 83 -3.47 -6.23 11.44
CA PRO A 83 -2.75 -5.27 12.26
C PRO A 83 -2.18 -4.20 11.34
N ASP A 84 -2.68 -2.98 11.38
CA ASP A 84 -2.15 -1.84 10.63
C ASP A 84 -0.83 -1.35 11.24
N PHE A 85 -0.15 -0.44 10.56
CA PHE A 85 1.07 0.17 11.06
C PHE A 85 0.74 1.36 11.98
N PRO A 86 1.35 1.44 13.19
CA PRO A 86 1.07 2.52 14.14
C PRO A 86 1.34 3.91 13.55
N GLU A 87 0.40 4.83 13.75
CA GLU A 87 0.44 6.17 13.14
C GLU A 87 1.71 6.94 13.52
N HIS A 88 2.12 6.89 14.78
CA HIS A 88 3.30 7.57 15.29
C HIS A 88 4.63 7.01 14.74
N LEU A 89 4.61 5.84 14.10
CA LEU A 89 5.77 5.25 13.43
C LEU A 89 5.71 5.43 11.90
N ASP A 90 4.57 5.81 11.33
CA ASP A 90 4.37 6.01 9.89
C ASP A 90 4.94 7.35 9.41
N ILE A 91 6.24 7.54 9.61
CA ILE A 91 6.94 8.77 9.26
C ILE A 91 7.46 8.65 7.81
N PRO A 92 7.13 9.61 6.92
CA PRO A 92 7.71 9.64 5.59
C PRO A 92 9.24 9.74 5.63
N GLY A 93 9.92 8.92 4.83
CA GLY A 93 11.37 9.02 4.66
C GLY A 93 11.78 10.25 3.85
N GLU A 94 13.07 10.54 3.83
CA GLU A 94 13.63 11.63 3.03
C GLU A 94 13.57 11.31 1.54
N LEU A 95 12.89 12.16 0.76
CA LEU A 95 12.67 11.91 -0.66
C LEU A 95 13.98 11.77 -1.44
N GLU A 96 14.99 12.58 -1.13
CA GLU A 96 16.32 12.54 -1.76
C GLU A 96 17.04 11.20 -1.54
N VAL A 97 16.72 10.50 -0.45
CA VAL A 97 17.27 9.18 -0.12
C VAL A 97 16.43 8.07 -0.77
N MET A 98 15.10 8.21 -0.78
CA MET A 98 14.18 7.21 -1.31
C MET A 98 14.15 7.17 -2.85
N LEU A 99 14.41 8.29 -3.52
CA LEU A 99 14.55 8.32 -4.97
C LEU A 99 15.89 7.70 -5.36
N TRP A 100 15.83 6.48 -5.89
CA TRP A 100 17.00 5.82 -6.46
C TRP A 100 17.59 6.69 -7.56
N LYS A 101 18.82 7.21 -7.34
CA LYS A 101 19.66 8.02 -8.25
C LYS A 101 18.86 8.76 -9.32
N GLU A 102 18.80 10.09 -9.24
CA GLU A 102 18.57 10.89 -10.45
C GLU A 102 19.47 10.31 -11.54
N TYR A 103 18.87 9.58 -12.49
CA TYR A 103 19.60 9.07 -13.63
C TYR A 103 20.17 10.33 -14.27
N GLY A 104 21.51 10.46 -14.17
CA GLY A 104 22.18 11.72 -14.39
C GLY A 104 21.59 12.42 -15.59
N ARG A 105 21.18 13.68 -15.41
CA ARG A 105 20.81 14.57 -16.50
C ARG A 105 21.75 14.26 -17.66
N ALA A 106 21.23 13.61 -18.70
CA ALA A 106 21.91 13.62 -19.98
C ALA A 106 21.99 15.11 -20.31
N LYS A 107 23.21 15.67 -20.25
CA LYS A 107 23.46 17.03 -20.71
C LYS A 107 22.95 17.07 -22.15
N VAL A 108 21.86 17.82 -22.37
CA VAL A 108 21.45 18.27 -23.70
C VAL A 108 22.34 19.45 -24.06
#